data_AF-X8CA48-F1
#
_entry.id   AF-X8CA48-F1
#
_cell.length_a   1.000
_cell.length_b   1.000
_cell.length_c   1.000
_cell.angle_alpha   90.00
_cell.angle_beta   90.00
_cell.angle_gamma   90.00
#
_symmetry.space_group_name_H-M   'P 1'
#
loop_
_entity.id
_entity.type
_entity.pdbx_description
1 polymer ?
#
loop_
_entity_poly.entity_id
_entity_poly.type
_entity_poly.pdbx_seq_one_letter_code
_entity_poly.pdbx_strand_id
1 'polypeptide(L)' 'MYRSLQRLATLPGDPTVFPGHWYSAQPSASLSDVKRSNYVYRAADLDQWRMLMGG' A
#
# COMPACT_ATOMS: atom_id res chain seq x y z
N MET A 1 -8.39 -6.83 3.48
CA MET A 1 -7.15 -6.19 3.02
C MET A 1 -7.22 -4.67 3.03
N TYR A 2 -8.18 -4.00 2.36
CA TYR A 2 -8.30 -2.52 2.36
C TYR A 2 -8.09 -1.85 3.73
N ARG A 3 -8.84 -2.25 4.77
CA ARG A 3 -8.71 -1.67 6.12
C ARG A 3 -7.31 -1.83 6.73
N SER A 4 -6.63 -2.94 6.45
CA SER A 4 -5.24 -3.16 6.90
C SER A 4 -4.27 -2.23 6.19
N LEU A 5 -4.46 -2.00 4.89
CA LEU A 5 -3.67 -1.03 4.12
C LEU A 5 -3.88 0.40 4.63
N GLN A 6 -5.13 0.77 4.96
CA GLN A 6 -5.43 2.07 5.57
C GLN A 6 -4.71 2.24 6.91
N ARG A 7 -4.75 1.22 7.79
CA ARG A 7 -4.00 1.24 9.05
C ARG A 7 -2.49 1.35 8.83
N LEU A 8 -1.94 0.65 7.84
CA LEU A 8 -0.52 0.75 7.49
C LEU A 8 -0.16 2.17 7.03
N ALA A 9 -1.01 2.80 6.23
CA ALA A 9 -0.79 4.15 5.71
C ALA A 9 -0.82 5.27 6.77
N THR A 10 -1.32 4.97 7.97
CA THR A 10 -1.39 5.90 9.12
C THR A 10 -0.25 5.74 10.12
N LEU A 11 0.73 4.87 9.87
CA LEU A 11 1.89 4.75 10.77
C LEU A 11 2.71 6.05 10.80
N PRO A 12 3.16 6.50 11.98
CA PRO A 12 3.98 7.70 12.11
C PRO A 12 5.44 7.44 11.67
N GLY A 13 6.17 8.49 11.33
CA GLY A 13 7.63 8.44 11.18
C GLY A 13 8.17 7.83 9.88
N ASP A 14 7.32 7.63 8.87
CA ASP A 14 7.69 7.12 7.53
C ASP A 14 8.56 5.84 7.54
N PRO A 15 8.07 4.74 8.15
CA PRO A 15 8.87 3.53 8.30
C PRO A 15 9.20 2.88 6.95
N THR A 16 10.36 2.23 6.88
CA THR A 16 10.73 1.40 5.73
C THR A 16 9.87 0.14 5.67
N VAL A 17 9.30 -0.12 4.49
CA VAL A 17 8.48 -1.30 4.20
C VAL A 17 9.36 -2.41 3.62
N PHE A 18 9.33 -3.57 4.27
CA PHE A 18 10.02 -4.79 3.82
C PHE A 18 8.96 -5.84 3.39
N PRO A 19 8.80 -6.10 2.08
CA PRO A 19 7.88 -7.11 1.59
C PRO A 19 8.41 -8.53 1.84
N GLY A 20 7.50 -9.49 2.06
CA GLY A 20 7.85 -10.89 2.25
C GLY A 20 8.26 -11.63 0.96
N HIS A 21 8.04 -11.03 -0.20
CA HIS A 21 8.43 -11.56 -1.52
C HIS A 21 8.94 -10.42 -2.41
N TRP A 22 9.70 -10.77 -3.44
CA TRP A 22 10.37 -9.80 -4.30
C TRP A 22 9.46 -9.32 -5.45
N TYR A 23 8.55 -8.39 -5.13
CA TYR A 23 7.59 -7.83 -6.09
C TYR A 23 8.09 -6.59 -6.87
N SER A 24 9.26 -6.04 -6.52
CA SER A 24 9.82 -4.82 -7.13
C SER A 24 11.33 -4.92 -7.29
N ALA A 25 11.93 -4.15 -8.21
CA ALA A 25 13.38 -4.14 -8.39
C ALA A 25 14.14 -3.82 -7.08
N GLN A 26 13.63 -2.87 -6.31
CA GLN A 26 14.17 -2.57 -4.98
C GLN A 26 13.58 -3.53 -3.93
N PRO A 27 14.38 -4.01 -2.96
CA PRO A 27 13.95 -4.95 -1.94
C PRO A 27 13.11 -4.28 -0.83
N SER A 28 13.15 -2.95 -0.72
CA SER A 28 12.39 -2.17 0.26
C SER A 28 12.27 -0.71 -0.19
N ALA A 29 11.33 0.03 0.41
CA ALA A 29 11.12 1.46 0.17
C ALA A 29 10.46 2.11 1.40
N SER A 30 10.52 3.45 1.53
CA SER A 30 9.78 4.17 2.58
C SER A 30 8.27 4.03 2.39
N LEU A 31 7.50 4.12 3.49
CA LEU A 31 6.04 4.07 3.43
C LEU A 31 5.47 5.20 2.53
N SER A 32 6.08 6.38 2.55
CA SER A 32 5.71 7.52 1.72
C SER A 32 5.84 7.21 0.22
N ASP A 33 6.95 6.60 -0.20
CA ASP A 33 7.15 6.19 -1.60
C ASP A 33 6.22 5.05 -2.00
N VAL A 34 5.98 4.09 -1.11
CA VAL A 34 5.02 3.00 -1.34
C VAL A 34 3.61 3.56 -1.53
N LYS A 35 3.15 4.49 -0.69
CA LYS A 35 1.84 5.14 -0.82
C LYS A 35 1.70 5.91 -2.15
N ARG A 36 2.76 6.59 -2.57
CA ARG A 36 2.79 7.39 -3.81
C ARG A 36 2.74 6.52 -5.06
N SER A 37 3.47 5.41 -5.06
CA SER A 37 3.69 4.58 -6.25
C SER A 37 2.72 3.41 -6.39
N ASN A 38 2.28 2.80 -5.29
CA ASN A 38 1.47 1.59 -5.33
C ASN A 38 -0.02 1.91 -5.52
N TYR A 39 -0.61 1.39 -6.60
CA TYR A 39 -1.99 1.68 -6.99
C TYR A 39 -3.04 1.26 -5.95
N VAL A 40 -2.71 0.32 -5.06
CA VAL A 40 -3.64 -0.13 -3.99
C VAL A 40 -4.01 0.98 -3.01
N TYR A 41 -3.21 2.05 -2.96
CA TYR A 41 -3.49 3.25 -2.16
C TYR A 41 -4.30 4.33 -2.91
N ARG A 42 -4.67 4.10 -4.18
CA ARG A 42 -5.47 5.07 -4.96
C ARG A 42 -6.97 5.00 -4.67
N ALA A 43 -7.45 3.91 -4.05
CA ALA A 43 -8.85 3.77 -3.69
C ALA A 43 -9.20 4.68 -2.50
N ALA A 44 -10.22 5.52 -2.68
CA ALA A 44 -10.75 6.42 -1.65
C ALA A 44 -11.60 5.67 -0.62
N ASP A 45 -12.30 4.61 -1.04
CA ASP A 45 -13.19 3.83 -0.21
C ASP A 45 -13.10 2.31 -0.51
N LEU A 46 -13.86 1.54 0.27
CA LEU A 46 -13.87 0.08 0.18
C LEU A 46 -14.48 -0.43 -1.15
N ASP A 47 -15.48 0.26 -1.69
CA ASP A 47 -16.18 -0.19 -2.88
C ASP A 47 -15.33 0.06 -4.13
N GLN A 48 -14.68 1.22 -4.21
CA GLN A 48 -13.65 1.48 -5.23
C GLN A 48 -12.50 0.48 -5.14
N TRP A 49 -12.06 0.13 -3.92
CA TRP A 49 -11.01 -0.87 -3.73
C TRP A 49 -11.44 -2.25 -4.26
N ARG A 50 -12.68 -2.67 -4.03
CA ARG A 50 -13.22 -3.93 -4.56
C ARG A 50 -13.22 -3.95 -6.09
N MET A 51 -13.65 -2.85 -6.72
CA MET A 51 -13.63 -2.72 -8.18
C MET A 51 -12.22 -2.87 -8.75
N LEU A 52 -11.20 -2.25 -8.12
CA LEU A 52 -9.80 -2.36 -8.55
C LEU A 52 -9.22 -3.77 -8.41
N MET A 53 -9.71 -4.55 -7.45
CA MET A 53 -9.23 -5.90 -7.17
C MET A 53 -9.98 -7.00 -7.93
N GLY A 54 -10.88 -6.62 -8.86
CA GLY A 54 -11.54 -7.56 -9.77
C GLY A 54 -12.97 -7.95 -9.41
N GLY A 55 -13.60 -7.34 -8.39
CA GLY A 55 -15.00 -7.59 -8.03
C GLY A 55 -15.25 -8.92 -7.34
#